data_AF-F3CDH0-F1
#
_entry.id   AF-F3CDH0-F1
#
_cell.length_a   1.000
_cell.length_b   1.000
_cell.length_c   1.000
_cell.angle_alpha   90.00
_cell.angle_beta   90.00
_cell.angle_gamma   90.00
#
_symmetry.space_group_name_H-M   'P 1'
#
loop_
_entity.id
_entity.type
_entity.pdbx_description
1 polymer ?
#
loop_
_entity_poly.entity_id
_entity_poly.type
_entity_poly.pdbx_seq_one_letter_code
_entity_poly.pdbx_strand_id
1 'polypeptide(L)'
;VCCAASSAWSKASTRAHRWVGRGYERRNLRLPLTIEDALERMENSKTIEKYLGKKFIIGYVAVKRAEHENFKRVISSWEREFLLFAV
;
A
#
# COMPACT_ATOMS: atom_id res chain seq x y z
N VAL A 1 5.52 25.80 -15.56
CA VAL A 1 4.91 26.08 -14.24
C VAL A 1 4.89 24.86 -13.29
N CYS A 2 5.17 23.63 -13.73
CA CYS A 2 5.28 22.44 -12.84
C CYS A 2 6.70 22.10 -12.31
N CYS A 3 7.71 22.96 -12.43
CA CYS A 3 9.08 22.62 -11.98
C CYS A 3 9.34 22.77 -10.47
N ALA A 4 8.42 23.35 -9.68
CA ALA A 4 8.69 23.68 -8.27
C ALA A 4 8.30 22.58 -7.25
N ALA A 5 7.65 21.48 -7.68
CA ALA A 5 7.19 20.43 -6.77
C ALA A 5 8.28 19.43 -6.33
N SER A 6 9.45 19.45 -6.97
CA SER A 6 10.53 18.48 -6.75
C SER A 6 11.36 18.73 -5.49
N SER A 7 11.38 19.96 -4.94
CA SER A 7 12.22 20.30 -3.78
C SER A 7 11.68 19.77 -2.45
N ALA A 8 10.38 19.45 -2.37
CA ALA A 8 9.75 18.91 -1.16
C ALA A 8 9.91 17.39 -1.00
N TRP A 9 10.24 16.66 -2.06
CA TRP A 9 10.55 15.22 -2.02
C TRP A 9 11.93 14.93 -1.41
N SER A 10 12.80 15.93 -1.29
CA SER A 10 14.19 15.75 -0.86
C SER A 10 14.35 15.44 0.64
N LYS A 11 13.37 15.75 1.50
CA LYS A 11 13.52 15.62 2.97
C LYS A 11 12.83 14.40 3.59
N ALA A 12 12.08 13.61 2.81
CA ALA A 12 11.58 12.31 3.25
C ALA A 12 12.67 11.26 2.96
N SER A 13 13.74 11.32 3.75
CA SER A 13 14.84 10.35 3.89
C SER A 13 14.67 9.04 3.12
N THR A 14 15.12 9.02 1.86
CA THR A 14 15.81 7.84 1.35
C THR A 14 17.27 8.13 1.60
N ARG A 15 17.82 7.53 2.64
CA ARG A 15 19.26 7.57 2.87
C ARG A 15 19.88 7.02 1.57
N ALA A 16 20.54 7.87 0.78
CA ALA A 16 21.07 7.54 -0.54
C ALA A 16 22.31 6.62 -0.46
N HIS A 17 22.24 5.60 0.39
CA HIS A 17 23.22 4.53 0.36
C HIS A 17 22.90 3.64 -0.83
N ARG A 18 23.93 3.39 -1.65
CA ARG A 18 23.92 2.27 -2.59
C ARG A 18 23.50 1.02 -1.83
N TRP A 19 22.38 0.42 -2.24
CA TRP A 19 21.87 -0.80 -1.64
C TRP A 19 22.77 -1.96 -2.08
N VAL A 20 23.35 -2.68 -1.12
CA VAL A 20 24.15 -3.88 -1.35
C VAL A 20 23.45 -5.05 -0.63
N GLY A 21 23.41 -6.22 -1.27
CA GLY A 21 22.78 -7.44 -0.75
C GLY A 21 21.43 -7.80 -1.40
N ARG A 22 20.77 -8.86 -0.90
CA ARG A 22 19.45 -9.31 -1.39
C ARG A 22 18.31 -8.68 -0.59
N GLY A 23 17.23 -8.30 -1.26
CA GLY A 23 16.08 -7.63 -0.63
C GLY A 23 15.42 -8.42 0.51
N TYR A 24 15.42 -9.76 0.41
CA TYR A 24 14.81 -10.66 1.40
C TYR A 24 15.60 -10.77 2.72
N GLU A 25 16.87 -10.37 2.74
CA GLU A 25 17.72 -10.48 3.94
C GLU A 25 17.45 -9.36 4.96
N ARG A 26 16.71 -8.32 4.56
CA ARG A 26 16.42 -7.16 5.41
C ARG A 26 15.10 -7.32 6.16
N ARG A 27 15.19 -7.39 7.50
CA ARG A 27 14.03 -7.52 8.38
C ARG A 27 13.45 -6.18 8.86
N ASN A 28 14.15 -5.07 8.66
CA ASN A 28 13.89 -3.78 9.32
C ASN A 28 13.02 -2.80 8.51
N LEU A 29 12.66 -3.13 7.26
CA LEU A 29 11.78 -2.32 6.41
C LEU A 29 10.58 -3.17 6.04
N ARG A 30 9.49 -3.03 6.81
CA ARG A 30 8.25 -3.78 6.57
C ARG A 30 7.23 -2.88 5.91
N LEU A 31 6.89 -3.25 4.68
CA LEU A 31 5.71 -2.74 3.99
C LEU A 31 4.45 -3.22 4.72
N PRO A 32 3.31 -2.52 4.57
CA PRO A 32 2.03 -3.02 5.00
C PRO A 32 1.80 -4.42 4.44
N LEU A 33 1.38 -5.35 5.29
CA LEU A 33 1.12 -6.73 4.88
C LEU A 33 -0.30 -6.91 4.34
N THR A 34 -1.21 -6.05 4.76
CA THR A 34 -2.62 -6.06 4.35
C THR A 34 -2.97 -4.77 3.62
N ILE A 35 -3.99 -4.84 2.78
CA ILE A 35 -4.47 -3.66 2.06
C ILE A 35 -5.11 -2.67 3.03
N GLU A 36 -5.72 -3.13 4.12
CA GLU A 36 -6.28 -2.26 5.15
C GLU A 36 -5.23 -1.39 5.82
N ASP A 37 -4.08 -1.97 6.23
CA ASP A 37 -2.95 -1.21 6.81
C ASP A 37 -2.37 -0.24 5.76
N ALA A 38 -2.29 -0.66 4.49
CA ALA A 38 -1.84 0.24 3.42
C ALA A 38 -2.78 1.45 3.22
N LEU A 39 -4.10 1.22 3.24
CA LEU A 39 -5.10 2.27 3.08
C LEU A 39 -5.13 3.20 4.30
N GLU A 40 -5.00 2.67 5.52
CA GLU A 40 -4.90 3.48 6.73
C GLU A 40 -3.66 4.40 6.69
N ARG A 41 -2.51 3.88 6.27
CA ARG A 41 -1.31 4.72 6.10
C ARG A 41 -1.47 5.76 5.00
N MET A 42 -2.22 5.45 3.95
CA MET A 42 -2.52 6.40 2.87
C MET A 42 -3.42 7.54 3.35
N GLU A 43 -4.48 7.24 4.12
CA GLU A 43 -5.37 8.24 4.73
C GLU A 43 -4.62 9.17 5.69
N ASN A 44 -3.64 8.64 6.42
CA ASN A 44 -2.86 9.40 7.41
C ASN A 44 -1.66 10.16 6.81
N SER A 45 -1.35 9.98 5.53
CA SER A 45 -0.18 10.58 4.90
C SER A 45 -0.45 12.00 4.37
N LYS A 46 0.01 13.00 5.12
CA LYS A 46 -0.03 14.42 4.70
C LYS A 46 0.68 14.67 3.37
N THR A 47 1.73 13.89 3.07
CA THR A 47 2.45 13.98 1.80
C THR A 47 1.56 13.55 0.65
N ILE A 48 0.85 12.41 0.78
CA ILE A 48 -0.05 11.92 -0.26
C ILE A 48 -1.23 12.88 -0.43
N GLU A 49 -1.79 13.39 0.68
CA GLU A 49 -2.88 14.39 0.64
C GLU A 49 -2.47 15.65 -0.12
N LYS A 50 -1.23 16.14 0.07
CA LYS A 50 -0.72 17.31 -0.64
C LYS A 50 -0.65 17.11 -2.16
N TYR A 51 -0.30 15.91 -2.62
CA TYR A 51 -0.08 15.65 -4.05
C TYR A 51 -1.33 15.17 -4.79
N LEU A 52 -2.12 14.30 -4.17
CA LEU A 52 -3.31 13.70 -4.80
C LEU A 52 -4.62 14.41 -4.41
N GLY A 53 -4.62 15.16 -3.31
CA GLY A 53 -5.78 15.87 -2.80
C GLY A 53 -6.70 14.99 -1.95
N LYS A 54 -7.32 15.62 -0.95
CA LYS A 54 -8.19 14.95 0.04
C LYS A 54 -9.38 14.22 -0.58
N LYS A 55 -10.05 14.83 -1.56
CA LYS A 55 -11.23 14.22 -2.23
C LYS A 55 -10.87 12.93 -2.96
N PHE A 56 -9.70 12.90 -3.59
CA PHE A 56 -9.21 11.71 -4.28
C PHE A 56 -8.95 10.57 -3.30
N ILE A 57 -8.26 10.86 -2.19
CA ILE A 57 -7.95 9.86 -1.16
C ILE A 57 -9.24 9.24 -0.61
N ILE A 58 -10.23 10.06 -0.24
CA ILE A 58 -11.51 9.58 0.29
C ILE A 58 -12.19 8.62 -0.71
N GLY A 59 -12.30 9.03 -1.98
CA GLY A 59 -12.92 8.21 -3.02
C GLY A 59 -12.15 6.91 -3.28
N TYR A 60 -10.82 7.01 -3.40
CA TYR A 60 -9.97 5.85 -3.66
C TYR A 60 -10.05 4.83 -2.51
N VAL A 61 -9.96 5.28 -1.26
CA VAL A 61 -10.01 4.40 -0.10
C VAL A 61 -11.39 3.75 0.03
N ALA A 62 -12.47 4.49 -0.20
CA ALA A 62 -13.82 3.93 -0.19
C ALA A 62 -13.99 2.81 -1.23
N VAL A 63 -13.51 3.02 -2.45
CA VAL A 63 -13.55 2.01 -3.52
C VAL A 63 -12.71 0.79 -3.13
N LYS A 64 -11.49 0.99 -2.65
CA LYS A 64 -10.60 -0.13 -2.27
C LYS A 64 -11.11 -0.93 -1.07
N ARG A 65 -11.76 -0.29 -0.11
CA ARG A 65 -12.46 -1.00 0.98
C ARG A 65 -13.61 -1.86 0.42
N ALA A 66 -14.45 -1.30 -0.44
CA ALA A 66 -15.56 -2.04 -1.05
C ALA A 66 -15.08 -3.23 -1.90
N GLU A 67 -14.05 -3.03 -2.73
CA GLU A 67 -13.42 -4.10 -3.50
C GLU A 67 -12.88 -5.21 -2.59
N HIS A 68 -12.22 -4.84 -1.49
CA HIS A 68 -11.62 -5.81 -0.59
C HIS A 68 -12.66 -6.62 0.20
N GLU A 69 -13.72 -5.97 0.66
CA GLU A 69 -14.85 -6.67 1.30
C GLU A 69 -15.56 -7.61 0.32
N ASN A 70 -15.64 -7.25 -0.97
CA ASN A 70 -16.15 -8.14 -1.98
C ASN A 70 -15.22 -9.34 -2.23
N PHE A 71 -13.90 -9.12 -2.24
CA PHE A 71 -12.91 -10.19 -2.39
C PHE A 71 -13.02 -11.24 -1.28
N LYS A 72 -13.18 -10.82 -0.02
CA LYS A 72 -13.33 -11.73 1.13
C LYS A 72 -14.57 -12.63 1.06
N ARG A 73 -15.58 -12.27 0.26
CA ARG A 73 -16.82 -13.05 0.12
C ARG A 73 -16.71 -14.17 -0.91
N VAL A 74 -15.67 -14.14 -1.75
CA VAL A 74 -15.47 -15.11 -2.83
C VAL A 74 -14.49 -16.18 -2.37
N ILE A 75 -14.93 -17.44 -2.34
CA ILE A 75 -14.02 -18.58 -2.14
C ILE A 75 -13.18 -18.75 -3.41
N SER A 76 -11.86 -18.65 -3.26
CA SER A 76 -10.92 -18.85 -4.37
C SER A 76 -10.89 -20.31 -4.84
N SER A 77 -10.49 -20.53 -6.09
CA SER A 77 -10.32 -21.89 -6.63
C SER A 77 -9.35 -22.72 -5.78
N TRP A 78 -8.28 -22.10 -5.30
CA TRP A 78 -7.32 -22.75 -4.41
C TRP A 78 -7.93 -23.10 -3.04
N GLU A 79 -8.67 -22.19 -2.42
CA GLU A 79 -9.36 -22.48 -1.16
C GLU A 79 -10.35 -23.62 -1.32
N ARG A 80 -11.06 -23.68 -2.45
CA ARG A 80 -11.96 -24.80 -2.75
C ARG A 80 -11.21 -26.12 -2.82
N GLU A 81 -10.09 -26.18 -3.52
CA GLU A 81 -9.25 -27.39 -3.61
C GLU A 81 -8.75 -27.80 -2.22
N PHE A 82 -8.22 -26.86 -1.42
CA PHE A 82 -7.73 -27.15 -0.07
C PHE A 82 -8.84 -27.63 0.88
N LEU A 83 -10.04 -27.06 0.81
CA LEU A 83 -11.19 -27.47 1.62
C LEU A 83 -11.76 -28.84 1.22
N LEU A 84 -11.62 -29.25 -0.05
CA LEU A 84 -12.08 -30.55 -0.54
C LEU A 84 -11.06 -31.68 -0.31
N PHE A 85 -9.77 -31.36 -0.22
CA PHE A 85 -8.71 -32.33 0.11
C PHE A 85 -8.48 -32.52 1.62
N ALA A 86 -9.13 -31.72 2.47
CA ALA A 86 -9.00 -31.79 3.92
C ALA A 86 -9.96 -32.80 4.59
N VAL A 87 -10.65 -33.65 3.81
CA VAL A 87 -11.47 -34.79 4.29
C VAL A 87 -10.88 -36.12 3.84
#